data_AF-A0A2T1NEL0-F1
#
_entry.id   AF-A0A2T1NEL0-F1
#
_cell.length_a   1.000
_cell.length_b   1.000
_cell.length_c   1.000
_cell.angle_alpha   90.00
_cell.angle_beta   90.00
_cell.angle_gamma   90.00
#
_symmetry.space_group_name_H-M   'P 1'
#
loop_
_entity.id
_entity.type
_entity.pdbx_description
1 polymer ?
#
loop_
_entity_poly.entity_id
_entity_poly.type
_entity_poly.pdbx_seq_one_letter_code
_entity_poly.pdbx_strand_id
1 'polypeptide(L)'
;MKKIDKQKLKETAKKTGDKAVNLLSNPNTYKVAGALLLVYLGYKVVNKVADKVAGEEIDDEVNGTGGSTNGATISQQQANNYAQQLLDAFNSKEPLYGTDEEAVLNVFKKLVNTADFIRVYNAFGTKDYNGNNSPPTGAWSWFDSYEKRNLVYWLKSELSPSDGEVYQVVKAIVNQSGFSF
;
A
#
# COMPACT_ATOMS: atom_id res chain seq x y z
N MET A 1 7.09 11.31 25.92
CA MET A 1 8.04 11.59 24.81
C MET A 1 8.77 12.90 25.07
N LYS A 2 10.11 12.94 24.95
CA LYS A 2 10.92 14.17 25.07
C LYS A 2 10.91 14.91 23.72
N LYS A 3 10.43 16.16 23.69
CA LYS A 3 10.47 17.03 22.50
C LYS A 3 11.93 17.29 22.11
N ILE A 4 12.30 17.00 20.87
CA ILE A 4 13.61 17.33 20.32
C ILE A 4 13.67 18.86 20.14
N ASP A 5 14.66 19.48 20.76
CA ASP A 5 14.83 20.93 20.76
C ASP A 5 15.46 21.41 19.45
N LYS A 6 14.61 21.91 18.54
CA LYS A 6 14.97 22.38 17.19
C LYS A 6 16.03 23.49 17.20
N GLN A 7 16.21 24.21 18.31
CA GLN A 7 17.23 25.26 18.43
C GLN A 7 18.65 24.68 18.55
N LYS A 8 18.84 23.60 19.33
CA LYS A 8 20.15 22.90 19.42
C LYS A 8 20.58 22.28 18.09
N LEU A 9 19.60 21.85 17.29
CA LEU A 9 19.85 21.31 15.96
C LEU A 9 20.36 22.40 14.99
N LYS A 10 19.78 23.61 15.04
CA LYS A 10 20.21 24.76 14.22
C LYS A 10 21.62 25.26 14.57
N GLU A 11 21.99 25.29 15.86
CA GLU A 11 23.35 25.67 16.26
C GLU A 11 24.41 24.65 15.84
N THR A 12 24.06 23.36 15.88
CA THR A 12 24.93 22.27 15.42
C THR A 12 25.13 22.33 13.90
N ALA A 13 24.08 22.67 13.14
CA ALA A 13 24.17 22.88 11.69
C ALA A 13 25.04 24.10 11.32
N LYS A 14 24.94 25.21 12.06
CA LYS A 14 25.77 26.40 11.83
C LYS A 14 27.27 26.14 12.07
N LYS A 15 27.63 25.40 13.12
CA LYS A 15 29.03 25.01 13.40
C LYS A 15 29.64 24.08 12.34
N THR A 16 28.81 23.38 11.58
CA THR A 16 29.25 22.50 10.49
C THR A 16 29.49 23.28 9.18
N GLY A 17 28.79 24.41 8.98
CA GLY A 17 28.94 25.28 7.81
C GLY A 17 30.32 25.94 7.71
N ASP A 18 30.85 26.46 8.82
CA ASP A 18 32.15 27.16 8.83
C ASP A 18 33.35 26.22 8.64
N LYS A 19 33.18 24.92 8.90
CA LYS A 19 34.20 23.89 8.64
C LYS A 19 34.21 23.41 7.20
N ALA A 20 33.12 23.56 6.46
CA ALA A 20 33.00 23.09 5.08
C ALA A 20 33.80 23.96 4.08
N VAL A 21 33.93 25.26 4.35
CA VAL A 21 34.58 26.21 3.43
C VAL A 21 36.11 26.08 3.43
N ASN A 22 36.72 25.66 4.54
CA ASN A 22 38.18 25.48 4.65
C ASN A 22 38.70 24.12 4.10
N LEU A 23 37.85 23.27 3.55
CA LEU A 23 38.21 21.91 3.13
C LEU A 23 38.47 21.76 1.62
N LEU A 24 38.32 22.83 0.83
CA LEU A 24 38.49 22.79 -0.63
C LEU A 24 39.95 22.99 -1.11
N SER A 25 40.91 23.18 -0.21
CA SER A 25 42.30 23.52 -0.56
C SER A 25 43.33 22.40 -0.31
N ASN A 26 42.90 21.15 -0.08
CA ASN A 26 43.79 20.05 0.29
C ASN A 26 43.64 18.85 -0.68
N PRO A 27 44.71 18.25 -1.24
CA PRO A 27 44.67 17.16 -2.23
C PRO A 27 43.99 15.84 -1.79
N ASN A 28 43.48 15.77 -0.56
CA ASN A 28 42.55 14.72 -0.11
C ASN A 28 41.07 15.09 -0.30
N THR A 29 40.76 16.11 -1.10
CA THR A 29 39.41 16.61 -1.41
C THR A 29 38.45 15.51 -1.88
N TYR A 30 38.90 14.47 -2.58
CA TYR A 30 38.04 13.34 -2.97
C TYR A 30 37.58 12.49 -1.76
N LYS A 31 38.41 12.37 -0.70
CA LYS A 31 38.02 11.69 0.55
C LYS A 31 37.01 12.53 1.32
N VAL A 32 37.17 13.85 1.29
CA VAL A 32 36.24 14.79 1.93
C VAL A 32 34.91 14.84 1.17
N ALA A 33 34.95 14.89 -0.16
CA ALA A 33 33.77 14.81 -1.01
C ALA A 33 33.03 13.47 -0.82
N GLY A 34 33.77 12.35 -0.78
CA GLY A 34 33.21 11.04 -0.46
C GLY A 34 32.58 10.98 0.93
N ALA A 35 33.20 11.59 1.94
CA ALA A 35 32.65 11.69 3.29
C ALA A 35 31.37 12.55 3.34
N LEU A 36 31.34 13.68 2.63
CA LEU A 36 30.14 14.53 2.53
C LEU A 36 29.00 13.82 1.81
N LEU A 37 29.30 13.05 0.78
CA LEU A 37 28.32 12.26 0.03
C LEU A 37 27.75 11.14 0.89
N LEU A 38 28.58 10.48 1.70
CA LEU A 38 28.14 9.49 2.69
C LEU A 38 27.27 10.11 3.80
N VAL A 39 27.60 11.32 4.26
CA VAL A 39 26.77 12.05 5.23
C VAL A 39 25.43 12.46 4.60
N TYR A 40 25.43 12.93 3.36
CA TYR A 40 24.19 13.28 2.64
C TYR A 40 23.30 12.06 2.39
N LEU A 41 23.89 10.95 1.94
CA LEU A 41 23.18 9.68 1.79
C LEU A 41 22.67 9.15 3.14
N GLY A 42 23.50 9.23 4.18
CA GLY A 42 23.12 8.89 5.56
C GLY A 42 21.96 9.75 6.06
N TYR A 43 21.98 11.06 5.84
CA TYR A 43 20.89 11.98 6.18
C TYR A 43 19.60 11.66 5.41
N LYS A 44 19.70 11.34 4.11
CA LYS A 44 18.54 10.97 3.28
C LYS A 44 17.93 9.64 3.72
N VAL A 45 18.76 8.69 4.15
CA VAL A 45 18.33 7.41 4.74
C VAL A 45 17.67 7.65 6.10
N VAL A 46 18.29 8.47 6.96
CA VAL A 46 17.75 8.79 8.29
C VAL A 46 16.42 9.53 8.20
N ASN A 47 16.24 10.47 7.27
CA ASN A 47 14.96 11.16 7.08
C ASN A 47 13.87 10.23 6.53
N LYS A 48 14.18 9.35 5.56
CA LYS A 48 13.20 8.35 5.11
C LYS A 48 12.84 7.33 6.19
N VAL A 49 13.79 7.00 7.07
CA VAL A 49 13.53 6.18 8.25
C VAL A 49 12.73 6.96 9.28
N ALA A 50 12.98 8.26 9.46
CA ALA A 50 12.22 9.12 10.36
C ALA A 50 10.78 9.32 9.89
N ASP A 51 10.53 9.48 8.59
CA ASP A 51 9.18 9.55 8.02
C ASP A 51 8.45 8.20 8.14
N LYS A 52 9.16 7.07 8.00
CA LYS A 52 8.62 5.73 8.30
C LYS A 52 8.40 5.43 9.79
N VAL A 53 9.17 6.07 10.68
CA VAL A 53 9.12 5.85 12.15
C VAL A 53 8.19 6.86 12.83
N ALA A 54 7.93 8.02 12.22
CA ALA A 54 6.97 8.99 12.71
C ALA A 54 5.52 8.53 12.54
N GLY A 55 5.24 7.61 11.61
CA GLY A 55 3.89 7.16 11.29
C GLY A 55 3.05 8.29 10.69
N GLU A 56 2.31 8.00 9.64
CA GLU A 56 1.25 8.90 9.20
C GLU A 56 0.12 8.82 10.24
N GLU A 57 -0.16 9.91 10.97
CA GLU A 57 -1.42 10.02 11.73
C GLU A 57 -2.46 10.67 10.82
N ILE A 58 -3.24 9.84 10.14
CA ILE A 58 -4.65 10.16 9.86
C ILE A 58 -5.48 8.94 10.25
N ASP A 59 -6.02 9.02 11.46
CA ASP A 59 -7.04 8.14 12.01
C ASP A 59 -8.41 8.82 11.84
N ASP A 60 -9.12 8.40 10.80
CA ASP A 60 -10.54 8.69 10.58
C ASP A 60 -11.36 7.39 10.75
N GLU A 61 -11.09 6.62 11.82
CA GLU A 61 -11.80 5.37 12.10
C GLU A 61 -13.31 5.57 12.26
N VAL A 62 -14.07 4.81 11.48
CA VAL A 62 -15.30 4.18 11.98
C VAL A 62 -15.04 2.68 12.03
N ASN A 63 -15.00 2.11 13.25
CA ASN A 63 -14.81 0.68 13.46
C ASN A 63 -15.97 -0.12 12.84
N GLY A 64 -15.64 -0.88 11.79
CA GLY A 64 -16.40 -2.05 11.32
C GLY A 64 -17.32 -1.82 10.12
N THR A 65 -16.79 -1.84 8.89
CA THR A 65 -17.63 -1.94 7.68
C THR A 65 -17.77 -3.36 7.16
N GLY A 66 -16.99 -4.32 7.70
CA GLY A 66 -17.15 -5.73 7.37
C GLY A 66 -18.54 -6.25 7.71
N GLY A 67 -19.18 -5.79 8.79
CA GLY A 67 -20.41 -6.43 9.26
C GLY A 67 -20.16 -7.87 9.75
N SER A 68 -21.23 -8.61 10.02
CA SER A 68 -21.15 -9.95 10.58
C SER A 68 -20.90 -11.02 9.51
N THR A 69 -20.05 -12.00 9.82
CA THR A 69 -19.91 -13.23 9.01
C THR A 69 -20.87 -14.34 9.46
N ASN A 70 -21.78 -14.05 10.39
CA ASN A 70 -22.80 -15.01 10.82
C ASN A 70 -23.69 -15.37 9.63
N GLY A 71 -23.84 -16.68 9.36
CA GLY A 71 -24.57 -17.17 8.20
C GLY A 71 -23.71 -17.33 6.93
N ALA A 72 -22.41 -17.04 6.99
CA ALA A 72 -21.50 -17.40 5.91
C ALA A 72 -21.47 -18.92 5.71
N THR A 73 -21.72 -19.34 4.48
CA THR A 73 -21.75 -20.73 4.02
C THR A 73 -20.36 -21.25 3.68
N ILE A 74 -19.41 -20.35 3.40
CA ILE A 74 -18.03 -20.71 3.08
C ILE A 74 -17.17 -20.82 4.36
N SER A 75 -16.29 -21.81 4.40
CA SER A 75 -15.26 -21.92 5.45
C SER A 75 -14.23 -20.78 5.38
N GLN A 76 -13.50 -20.56 6.46
CA GLN A 76 -12.38 -19.61 6.47
C GLN A 76 -11.31 -19.96 5.42
N GLN A 77 -11.02 -21.24 5.22
CA GLN A 77 -10.06 -21.68 4.20
C GLN A 77 -10.53 -21.34 2.79
N GLN A 78 -11.82 -21.56 2.47
CA GLN A 78 -12.38 -21.14 1.19
C GLN A 78 -12.29 -19.62 1.01
N ALA A 79 -12.59 -18.86 2.06
CA ALA A 79 -12.49 -17.40 2.02
C ALA A 79 -11.04 -16.93 1.75
N ASN A 80 -10.05 -17.54 2.40
CA ASN A 80 -8.63 -17.26 2.13
C ASN A 80 -8.25 -17.61 0.68
N ASN A 81 -8.72 -18.74 0.17
CA ASN A 81 -8.45 -19.16 -1.21
C ASN A 81 -9.11 -18.21 -2.23
N TYR A 82 -10.31 -17.73 -1.95
CA TYR A 82 -11.00 -16.74 -2.80
C TYR A 82 -10.32 -15.38 -2.74
N ALA A 83 -9.89 -14.94 -1.56
CA ALA A 83 -9.10 -13.71 -1.41
C ALA A 83 -7.79 -13.77 -2.21
N GLN A 84 -7.10 -14.92 -2.20
CA GLN A 84 -5.89 -15.11 -3.01
C GLN A 84 -6.21 -15.13 -4.51
N GLN A 85 -7.25 -15.85 -4.95
CA GLN A 85 -7.69 -15.86 -6.35
C GLN A 85 -8.01 -14.45 -6.87
N LEU A 86 -8.67 -13.63 -6.06
CA LEU A 86 -8.95 -12.23 -6.40
C LEU A 86 -7.66 -11.42 -6.52
N LEU A 87 -6.72 -11.56 -5.57
CA LEU A 87 -5.44 -10.88 -5.66
C LEU A 87 -4.65 -11.30 -6.90
N ASP A 88 -4.64 -12.59 -7.23
CA ASP A 88 -3.96 -13.11 -8.42
C ASP A 88 -4.63 -12.55 -9.70
N ALA A 89 -5.96 -12.48 -9.73
CA ALA A 89 -6.72 -11.91 -10.83
C ALA A 89 -6.41 -10.43 -11.07
N PHE A 90 -6.34 -9.62 -10.00
CA PHE A 90 -5.97 -8.19 -10.10
C PHE A 90 -4.52 -7.97 -10.52
N ASN A 91 -3.65 -8.97 -10.33
CA ASN A 91 -2.26 -8.92 -10.73
C ASN A 91 -2.00 -9.61 -12.08
N SER A 92 -3.06 -9.96 -12.82
CA SER A 92 -2.93 -10.51 -14.16
C SER A 92 -2.20 -9.53 -15.08
N LYS A 93 -1.52 -10.05 -16.10
CA LYS A 93 -0.65 -9.26 -16.99
C LYS A 93 -0.96 -9.50 -18.46
N GLU A 94 -2.25 -9.53 -18.80
CA GLU A 94 -2.70 -9.75 -20.16
C GLU A 94 -3.11 -8.43 -20.84
N PRO A 95 -2.45 -7.98 -21.92
CA PRO A 95 -1.17 -8.43 -22.50
C PRO A 95 0.08 -7.78 -21.85
N LEU A 96 -0.09 -6.76 -21.01
CA LEU A 96 1.00 -6.08 -20.27
C LEU A 96 0.57 -5.65 -18.86
N TYR A 97 -0.73 -5.41 -18.65
CA TYR A 97 -1.39 -5.03 -17.41
C TYR A 97 -2.89 -5.29 -17.59
N GLY A 98 -3.58 -5.79 -16.56
CA GLY A 98 -5.02 -5.96 -16.61
C GLY A 98 -5.55 -6.82 -15.46
N THR A 99 -6.87 -6.86 -15.32
CA THR A 99 -7.55 -7.73 -14.37
C THR A 99 -8.14 -8.93 -15.09
N ASP A 100 -7.95 -10.13 -14.54
CA ASP A 100 -8.65 -11.33 -14.99
C ASP A 100 -10.12 -11.29 -14.51
N GLU A 101 -10.94 -10.60 -15.29
CA GLU A 101 -12.38 -10.39 -15.03
C GLU A 101 -13.16 -11.71 -14.90
N GLU A 102 -12.76 -12.75 -15.64
CA GLU A 102 -13.39 -14.06 -15.59
C GLU A 102 -13.12 -14.74 -14.24
N ALA A 103 -11.88 -14.69 -13.76
CA ALA A 103 -11.53 -15.21 -12.43
C ALA A 103 -12.28 -14.47 -11.32
N VAL A 104 -12.40 -13.13 -11.42
CA VAL A 104 -13.19 -12.32 -10.47
C VAL A 104 -14.64 -12.77 -10.48
N LEU A 105 -15.27 -12.84 -11.66
CA LEU A 105 -16.66 -13.27 -11.81
C LEU A 105 -16.89 -14.68 -11.24
N ASN A 106 -15.96 -15.61 -11.50
CA ASN A 106 -16.03 -16.97 -11.00
C ASN A 106 -15.92 -17.08 -9.48
N VAL A 107 -15.19 -16.18 -8.82
CA VAL A 107 -15.20 -16.08 -7.36
C VAL A 107 -16.54 -15.56 -6.87
N PHE A 108 -17.04 -14.46 -7.44
CA PHE A 108 -18.28 -13.83 -7.00
C PHE A 108 -19.52 -14.71 -7.21
N LYS A 109 -19.55 -15.52 -8.28
CA LYS A 109 -20.61 -16.52 -8.53
C LYS A 109 -20.66 -17.63 -7.48
N LYS A 110 -19.57 -17.87 -6.72
CA LYS A 110 -19.54 -18.86 -5.62
C LYS A 110 -20.05 -18.29 -4.30
N LEU A 111 -20.21 -16.97 -4.19
CA LEU A 111 -20.71 -16.32 -2.98
C LEU A 111 -22.24 -16.42 -2.98
N VAL A 112 -22.79 -17.10 -1.98
CA VAL A 112 -24.24 -17.35 -1.92
C VAL A 112 -24.98 -16.21 -1.22
N ASN A 113 -24.30 -15.54 -0.29
CA ASN A 113 -24.87 -14.45 0.49
C ASN A 113 -23.83 -13.36 0.81
N THR A 114 -24.31 -12.26 1.39
CA THR A 114 -23.45 -11.14 1.79
C THR A 114 -22.45 -11.54 2.88
N ALA A 115 -22.80 -12.46 3.78
CA ALA A 115 -21.89 -12.93 4.82
C ALA A 115 -20.67 -13.69 4.23
N ASP A 116 -20.82 -14.39 3.10
CA ASP A 116 -19.72 -15.00 2.36
C ASP A 116 -18.78 -13.93 1.81
N PHE A 117 -19.32 -12.89 1.18
CA PHE A 117 -18.53 -11.75 0.70
C PHE A 117 -17.77 -11.09 1.84
N ILE A 118 -18.44 -10.80 2.96
CA ILE A 118 -17.83 -10.21 4.14
C ILE A 118 -16.68 -11.09 4.66
N ARG A 119 -16.85 -12.42 4.66
CA ARG A 119 -15.80 -13.34 5.07
C ARG A 119 -14.59 -13.29 4.12
N VAL A 120 -14.81 -13.20 2.81
CA VAL A 120 -13.73 -12.98 1.82
C VAL A 120 -13.07 -11.61 2.00
N TYR A 121 -13.85 -10.54 2.21
CA TYR A 121 -13.37 -9.19 2.48
C TYR A 121 -12.43 -9.17 3.69
N ASN A 122 -12.85 -9.79 4.79
CA ASN A 122 -12.04 -9.91 6.01
C ASN A 122 -10.78 -10.75 5.77
N ALA A 123 -10.87 -11.85 5.03
CA ALA A 123 -9.73 -12.68 4.66
C ALA A 123 -8.71 -11.93 3.77
N PHE A 124 -9.21 -11.10 2.85
CA PHE A 124 -8.38 -10.27 1.99
C PHE A 124 -7.66 -9.18 2.80
N GLY A 125 -8.34 -8.55 3.77
CA GLY A 125 -7.80 -7.48 4.59
C GLY A 125 -7.35 -6.29 3.73
N THR A 126 -6.10 -5.86 3.88
CA THR A 126 -5.49 -4.84 3.02
C THR A 126 -4.28 -5.38 2.28
N LYS A 127 -4.07 -4.92 1.04
CA LYS A 127 -2.91 -5.24 0.18
C LYS A 127 -2.33 -3.96 -0.41
N ASP A 128 -1.02 -3.96 -0.64
CA ASP A 128 -0.32 -2.82 -1.22
C ASP A 128 -0.76 -2.60 -2.67
N TYR A 129 -1.15 -1.37 -3.01
CA TYR A 129 -1.64 -1.00 -4.33
C TYR A 129 -0.85 0.18 -4.88
N ASN A 130 -0.37 0.09 -6.12
CA ASN A 130 0.41 1.15 -6.79
C ASN A 130 -0.38 1.94 -7.84
N GLY A 131 -1.71 1.73 -7.93
CA GLY A 131 -2.57 2.39 -8.91
C GLY A 131 -3.02 1.49 -10.06
N ASN A 132 -2.28 0.39 -10.33
CA ASN A 132 -2.63 -0.56 -11.38
C ASN A 132 -2.58 -2.03 -10.92
N ASN A 133 -1.80 -2.35 -9.87
CA ASN A 133 -1.64 -3.71 -9.33
C ASN A 133 -0.84 -3.68 -8.00
N SER A 134 -0.35 -4.85 -7.57
CA SER A 134 0.61 -4.95 -6.48
C SER A 134 1.97 -4.43 -6.93
N PRO A 135 2.68 -3.67 -6.10
CA PRO A 135 4.00 -3.14 -6.46
C PRO A 135 5.00 -4.28 -6.75
N PRO A 136 5.98 -4.06 -7.65
CA PRO A 136 6.99 -5.07 -7.97
C PRO A 136 7.84 -5.41 -6.74
N THR A 137 8.14 -6.70 -6.57
CA THR A 137 8.98 -7.16 -5.47
C THR A 137 10.46 -6.86 -5.73
N GLY A 138 11.26 -6.81 -4.66
CA GLY A 138 12.72 -6.65 -4.73
C GLY A 138 13.18 -5.18 -4.81
N ALA A 139 14.39 -4.96 -5.35
CA ALA A 139 15.04 -3.66 -5.42
C ALA A 139 14.40 -2.70 -6.45
N TRP A 140 13.10 -2.83 -6.74
CA TRP A 140 12.32 -1.82 -7.45
C TRP A 140 11.18 -1.27 -6.58
N SER A 141 10.78 -2.00 -5.53
CA SER A 141 9.78 -1.58 -4.53
C SER A 141 10.14 -0.29 -3.77
N TRP A 142 11.42 0.06 -3.66
CA TRP A 142 11.92 1.30 -3.03
C TRP A 142 11.70 2.57 -3.86
N PHE A 143 11.41 2.42 -5.15
CA PHE A 143 11.07 3.52 -6.04
C PHE A 143 9.56 3.71 -6.21
N ASP A 144 8.76 2.76 -5.74
CA ASP A 144 7.31 2.78 -5.87
C ASP A 144 6.65 3.36 -4.61
N SER A 145 5.58 4.13 -4.79
CA SER A 145 4.75 4.65 -3.71
C SER A 145 3.47 3.84 -3.69
N TYR A 146 3.27 3.07 -2.63
CA TYR A 146 2.09 2.23 -2.49
C TYR A 146 1.40 2.49 -1.16
N GLU A 147 0.08 2.41 -1.21
CA GLU A 147 -0.76 2.50 -0.03
C GLU A 147 -1.52 1.18 0.16
N LYS A 148 -1.81 0.85 1.41
CA LYS A 148 -2.61 -0.32 1.73
C LYS A 148 -4.07 -0.05 1.38
N ARG A 149 -4.67 -0.94 0.57
CA ARG A 149 -6.04 -0.85 0.08
C ARG A 149 -6.81 -2.13 0.39
N ASN A 150 -8.09 -1.97 0.75
CA ASN A 150 -8.98 -3.09 1.03
C ASN A 150 -9.61 -3.65 -0.25
N LEU A 151 -10.26 -4.82 -0.16
CA LEU A 151 -10.84 -5.50 -1.32
C LEU A 151 -11.83 -4.63 -2.11
N VAL A 152 -12.65 -3.82 -1.43
CA VAL A 152 -13.63 -2.95 -2.11
C VAL A 152 -12.92 -1.90 -2.95
N TYR A 153 -11.83 -1.31 -2.43
CA TYR A 153 -11.03 -0.37 -3.20
C TYR A 153 -10.44 -1.04 -4.44
N TRP A 154 -9.80 -2.21 -4.28
CA TRP A 154 -9.24 -2.97 -5.40
C TRP A 154 -10.29 -3.23 -6.48
N LEU A 155 -11.44 -3.77 -6.12
CA LEU A 155 -12.52 -4.06 -7.07
C LEU A 155 -13.02 -2.80 -7.80
N LYS A 156 -13.06 -1.63 -7.14
CA LYS A 156 -13.47 -0.36 -7.77
C LYS A 156 -12.41 0.22 -8.69
N SER A 157 -11.14 -0.03 -8.41
CA SER A 157 -10.03 0.43 -9.24
C SER A 157 -9.82 -0.47 -10.46
N GLU A 158 -10.10 -1.76 -10.30
CA GLU A 158 -9.88 -2.78 -11.34
C GLU A 158 -11.09 -2.99 -12.25
N LEU A 159 -12.30 -2.68 -11.80
CA LEU A 159 -13.52 -2.89 -12.59
C LEU A 159 -14.22 -1.58 -12.98
N SER A 160 -14.68 -1.54 -14.22
CA SER A 160 -15.39 -0.44 -14.85
C SER A 160 -16.78 -0.86 -15.31
N PRO A 161 -17.75 0.07 -15.45
CA PRO A 161 -19.07 -0.25 -15.99
C PRO A 161 -19.06 -0.92 -17.37
N SER A 162 -18.01 -0.71 -18.17
CA SER A 162 -17.84 -1.35 -19.48
C SER A 162 -17.52 -2.84 -19.43
N ASP A 163 -17.13 -3.37 -18.27
CA ASP A 163 -16.76 -4.78 -18.09
C ASP A 163 -18.02 -5.70 -18.01
N GLY A 164 -19.21 -5.10 -18.10
CA GLY A 164 -20.45 -5.83 -18.26
C GLY A 164 -20.84 -6.66 -17.03
N GLU A 165 -20.95 -7.99 -17.19
CA GLU A 165 -21.53 -8.88 -16.17
C GLU A 165 -20.74 -8.83 -14.86
N VAL A 166 -19.41 -8.88 -14.91
CA VAL A 166 -18.56 -8.89 -13.71
C VAL A 166 -18.79 -7.63 -12.86
N TYR A 167 -18.83 -6.45 -13.49
CA TYR A 167 -19.08 -5.21 -12.79
C TYR A 167 -20.44 -5.20 -12.11
N GLN A 168 -21.49 -5.65 -12.80
CA GLN A 168 -22.85 -5.66 -12.24
C GLN A 168 -22.98 -6.62 -11.05
N VAL A 169 -22.43 -7.83 -11.16
CA VAL A 169 -22.45 -8.85 -10.10
C VAL A 169 -21.68 -8.38 -8.88
N VAL A 170 -20.45 -7.89 -9.08
CA VAL A 170 -19.61 -7.36 -8.01
C VAL A 170 -20.28 -6.18 -7.33
N LYS A 171 -20.74 -5.19 -8.10
CA LYS A 171 -21.43 -4.01 -7.58
C LYS A 171 -22.64 -4.37 -6.73
N ALA A 172 -23.45 -5.31 -7.18
CA ALA A 172 -24.64 -5.75 -6.44
C ALA A 172 -24.24 -6.36 -5.09
N ILE A 173 -23.30 -7.30 -5.08
CA ILE A 173 -22.87 -8.00 -3.85
C ILE A 173 -22.19 -7.04 -2.87
N VAL A 174 -21.31 -6.15 -3.35
CA VAL A 174 -20.62 -5.17 -2.52
C VAL A 174 -21.62 -4.19 -1.88
N ASN A 175 -22.55 -3.64 -2.66
CA ASN A 175 -23.56 -2.72 -2.16
C ASN A 175 -24.54 -3.40 -1.17
N GLN A 176 -24.98 -4.63 -1.48
CA GLN A 176 -25.84 -5.40 -0.56
C GLN A 176 -25.14 -5.76 0.75
N SER A 177 -23.81 -5.82 0.74
CA SER A 177 -22.99 -6.08 1.94
C SER A 177 -22.71 -4.81 2.76
N GLY A 178 -23.29 -3.66 2.39
CA GLY A 178 -23.19 -2.42 3.16
C GLY A 178 -22.01 -1.50 2.79
N PHE A 179 -21.29 -1.82 1.71
CA PHE A 179 -20.21 -0.99 1.18
C PHE A 179 -20.71 -0.12 0.02
N SER A 180 -19.93 0.89 -0.36
CA SER A 180 -20.20 1.68 -1.56
C SER A 180 -19.27 1.27 -2.71
N PHE A 181 -19.87 0.75 -3.78
CA PHE A 181 -19.19 0.38 -5.02
C PHE A 181 -19.33 1.45 -6.10
#